data_AF-A0A382SHJ7-F1
#
_entry.id   AF-A0A382SHJ7-F1
#
_cell.length_a   1.000
_cell.length_b   1.000
_cell.length_c   1.000
_cell.angle_alpha   90.00
_cell.angle_beta   90.00
_cell.angle_gamma   90.00
#
_symmetry.space_group_name_H-M   'P 1'
#
loop_
_entity.id
_entity.type
_entity.pdbx_description
1 polymer ?
#
loop_
_entity_poly.entity_id
_entity_poly.type
_entity_poly.pdbx_seq_one_letter_code
_entity_poly.pdbx_strand_id
1 'polypeptide(L)'
;VVFPVTEETAQLRAGPALPKRLLYTVFSPGRMTAAVAGHPSWVGALLVSAVLIGLAAALIPADILLEAQRRAALQEGPVQFQVAMGAGILRIVAPIAAMLGAIVMSFLVAGVYSILFGFVLGDSGSYRQYLAMVAHASFVPAIAGLLYTPL
;
A
#
# COMPACT_ATOMS: atom_id res chain seq x y z
N VAL A 1 10.06 21.96 38.87
CA VAL A 1 11.17 21.92 37.90
C VAL A 1 10.60 21.46 36.57
N VAL A 2 10.36 22.39 35.64
CA VAL A 2 9.92 22.08 34.28
C VAL A 2 11.19 21.84 33.47
N PHE A 3 11.48 20.57 33.16
CA PHE A 3 12.63 20.23 32.32
C PHE A 3 12.34 20.69 30.89
N PRO A 4 13.28 21.38 30.21
CA PRO A 4 13.12 21.69 28.81
C PRO A 4 13.08 20.37 28.03
N VAL A 5 12.01 20.17 27.27
CA VAL A 5 11.87 19.07 26.31
C VAL A 5 12.94 19.31 25.24
N THR A 6 14.11 18.68 25.39
CA THR A 6 15.17 18.72 24.38
C THR A 6 14.61 18.18 23.07
N GLU A 7 14.98 18.80 21.94
CA GLU A 7 14.50 18.42 20.60
C GLU A 7 14.63 16.91 20.30
N GLU A 8 15.58 16.25 20.95
CA GLU A 8 15.80 14.81 20.95
C GLU A 8 14.58 13.99 21.45
N THR A 9 13.89 14.46 22.49
CA THR A 9 12.66 13.83 23.01
C THR A 9 11.44 14.08 22.11
N ALA A 10 11.44 15.18 21.36
CA ALA A 10 10.44 15.46 20.33
C ALA A 10 10.64 14.56 19.09
N GLN A 11 11.88 14.30 18.68
CA GLN A 11 12.22 13.37 17.59
C GLN A 11 11.89 11.91 17.93
N LEU A 12 12.08 11.50 19.19
CA LEU A 12 11.69 10.17 19.67
C LEU A 12 10.15 9.96 19.63
N ARG A 13 9.36 11.00 19.92
CA ARG A 13 7.88 10.96 19.83
C ARG A 13 7.33 11.09 18.41
N ALA A 14 8.10 11.68 17.49
CA ALA A 14 7.66 11.92 16.11
C ALA A 14 7.84 10.69 15.20
N GLY A 15 8.64 9.70 15.62
CA GLY A 15 9.01 8.57 14.77
C GLY A 15 9.88 9.00 13.57
N PRO A 16 10.51 8.05 12.86
CA PRO A 16 11.34 8.39 11.70
C PRO A 16 10.49 9.06 10.61
N ALA A 17 11.02 10.12 9.98
CA ALA A 17 10.39 10.75 8.83
C ALA A 17 10.08 9.73 7.72
N LEU A 18 9.00 9.94 6.96
CA LEU A 18 8.51 9.03 5.90
C LEU A 18 9.61 8.47 4.96
N PRO A 19 10.61 9.25 4.51
CA PRO A 19 11.69 8.73 3.66
C PRO A 19 12.56 7.68 4.35
N LYS A 20 12.83 7.85 5.66
CA LYS A 20 13.59 6.86 6.45
C LYS A 20 12.79 5.58 6.65
N ARG A 21 11.46 5.67 6.76
CA ARG A 21 10.59 4.49 6.90
C ARG A 21 10.57 3.65 5.63
N LEU A 22 10.55 4.29 4.45
CA LEU A 22 10.67 3.62 3.15
C LEU A 22 11.98 2.81 3.04
N LEU A 23 13.11 3.41 3.41
CA LEU A 23 14.41 2.73 3.43
C LEU A 23 14.42 1.55 4.40
N TYR A 24 13.80 1.69 5.58
CA TYR A 24 13.74 0.60 6.54
C TYR A 24 12.86 -0.56 6.09
N THR A 25 11.78 -0.31 5.35
CA THR A 25 10.97 -1.38 4.76
C THR A 25 11.80 -2.27 3.83
N VAL A 26 12.62 -1.66 2.98
CA VAL A 26 13.36 -2.40 1.95
C VAL A 26 14.64 -3.03 2.51
N PHE A 27 15.37 -2.33 3.39
CA PHE A 27 16.72 -2.73 3.79
C PHE A 27 16.86 -3.16 5.25
N SER A 28 15.85 -2.91 6.12
CA SER A 28 15.93 -3.32 7.52
C SER A 28 14.55 -3.53 8.16
N PRO A 29 13.85 -4.61 7.78
CA PRO A 29 12.45 -4.85 8.18
C PRO A 29 12.26 -4.89 9.70
N GLY A 30 13.23 -5.41 10.46
CA GLY A 30 13.18 -5.42 11.93
C GLY A 30 13.17 -4.03 12.60
N ARG A 31 13.79 -3.02 11.97
CA ARG A 31 13.72 -1.63 12.47
C ARG A 31 12.40 -0.97 12.12
N MET A 32 11.77 -1.39 11.03
CA MET A 32 10.44 -0.92 10.64
C MET A 32 9.37 -1.47 11.60
N THR A 33 9.40 -2.76 11.93
CA THR A 33 8.46 -3.36 12.88
C THR A 33 8.58 -2.74 14.27
N ALA A 34 9.81 -2.50 14.76
CA ALA A 34 10.06 -1.80 16.02
C ALA A 34 9.53 -0.35 16.00
N ALA A 35 9.73 0.39 14.90
CA ALA A 35 9.23 1.76 14.75
C ALA A 35 7.68 1.82 14.66
N VAL A 36 7.05 0.83 14.03
CA VAL A 36 5.58 0.72 13.94
C VAL A 36 4.96 0.30 15.29
N ALA A 37 5.65 -0.54 16.06
CA ALA A 37 5.21 -0.95 17.39
C ALA A 37 5.12 0.25 18.35
N GLY A 38 6.09 1.16 18.33
CA GLY A 38 6.10 2.38 19.15
C GLY A 38 5.17 3.48 18.66
N HIS A 39 5.07 3.70 17.33
CA HIS A 39 4.23 4.73 16.73
C HIS A 39 3.58 4.23 15.42
N PRO A 40 2.35 3.67 15.48
CA PRO A 40 1.67 3.06 14.33
C PRO A 40 1.04 4.13 13.40
N SER A 41 1.87 4.97 12.79
CA SER A 41 1.44 5.90 11.75
C SER A 41 1.29 5.17 10.41
N TRP A 42 0.05 4.81 10.09
CA TRP A 42 -0.33 4.10 8.87
C TRP A 42 -0.73 5.02 7.72
N VAL A 43 -1.37 6.17 8.00
CA VAL A 43 -1.99 7.06 6.98
C VAL A 43 -0.97 7.49 5.92
N GLY A 44 0.17 8.04 6.35
CA GLY A 44 1.18 8.53 5.42
C GLY A 44 1.79 7.42 4.57
N ALA A 45 2.08 6.26 5.16
CA ALA A 45 2.62 5.13 4.42
C ALA A 45 1.61 4.56 3.41
N LEU A 46 0.35 4.45 3.83
CA LEU A 46 -0.73 3.95 2.99
C LEU A 46 -0.95 4.87 1.79
N LEU A 47 -1.05 6.18 2.00
CA LEU A 47 -1.23 7.15 0.92
C LEU A 47 -0.06 7.13 -0.06
N VAL A 48 1.18 7.12 0.44
CA VAL A 48 2.38 7.06 -0.42
C VAL A 48 2.38 5.75 -1.23
N SER A 49 2.10 4.61 -0.60
CA SER A 49 2.06 3.32 -1.31
C SER A 49 0.96 3.29 -2.36
N ALA A 50 -0.24 3.80 -2.06
CA ALA A 50 -1.36 3.88 -2.99
C ALA A 50 -1.02 4.76 -4.19
N VAL A 51 -0.41 5.94 -3.97
CA VAL A 51 0.04 6.83 -5.05
C VAL A 51 1.08 6.16 -5.93
N LEU A 52 2.07 5.47 -5.35
CA LEU A 52 3.09 4.73 -6.13
C LEU A 52 2.47 3.61 -6.97
N ILE A 53 1.49 2.88 -6.42
CA ILE A 53 0.75 1.83 -7.16
C ILE A 53 -0.08 2.46 -8.29
N GLY A 54 -0.74 3.58 -8.03
CA GLY A 54 -1.48 4.33 -9.05
C GLY A 54 -0.56 4.81 -10.17
N LEU A 55 0.60 5.33 -9.81
CA LEU A 55 1.61 5.76 -10.78
C LEU A 55 2.09 4.58 -11.62
N ALA A 56 2.45 3.45 -10.99
CA ALA A 56 2.81 2.23 -11.71
C ALA A 56 1.70 1.81 -12.68
N ALA A 57 0.44 1.81 -12.25
CA ALA A 57 -0.69 1.50 -13.12
C ALA A 57 -0.86 2.51 -14.27
N ALA A 58 -0.51 3.79 -14.07
CA ALA A 58 -0.58 4.82 -15.11
C ALA A 58 0.50 4.69 -16.18
N LEU A 59 1.63 4.06 -15.83
CA LEU A 59 2.68 3.73 -16.79
C LEU A 59 2.30 2.55 -17.68
N ILE A 60 1.30 1.73 -17.32
CA ILE A 60 0.91 0.57 -18.13
C ILE A 60 0.25 1.05 -19.44
N PRO A 61 0.76 0.63 -20.61
CA PRO A 61 0.14 0.92 -21.89
C PRO A 61 -1.31 0.40 -21.97
N ALA A 62 -2.23 1.25 -22.46
CA ALA A 62 -3.66 0.95 -22.46
C ALA A 62 -4.04 -0.21 -23.41
N ASP A 63 -3.24 -0.44 -24.44
CA ASP A 63 -3.31 -1.57 -25.37
C ASP A 63 -3.07 -2.90 -24.65
N ILE A 64 -2.08 -2.98 -23.76
CA ILE A 64 -1.82 -4.18 -22.95
C ILE A 64 -3.00 -4.47 -22.01
N LEU A 65 -3.58 -3.43 -21.40
CA LEU A 65 -4.77 -3.56 -20.54
C LEU A 65 -6.00 -4.04 -21.33
N LEU A 66 -6.22 -3.50 -22.53
CA LEU A 66 -7.32 -3.92 -23.42
C LEU A 66 -7.16 -5.36 -23.88
N GLU A 67 -5.94 -5.79 -24.22
CA GLU A 67 -5.66 -7.18 -24.56
C GLU A 67 -5.89 -8.11 -23.37
N ALA A 68 -5.44 -7.74 -22.17
CA ALA A 68 -5.67 -8.52 -20.96
C ALA A 68 -7.17 -8.66 -20.64
N GLN A 69 -7.93 -7.58 -20.75
CA GLN A 69 -9.39 -7.61 -20.58
C GLN A 69 -10.07 -8.47 -21.66
N ARG A 70 -9.64 -8.37 -22.91
CA ARG A 70 -10.15 -9.20 -24.00
C ARG A 70 -9.90 -10.68 -23.74
N ARG A 71 -8.70 -11.03 -23.27
CA ARG A 71 -8.35 -12.43 -22.90
C ARG A 71 -9.19 -12.92 -21.72
N ALA A 72 -9.38 -12.10 -20.68
CA ALA A 72 -10.23 -12.43 -19.54
C ALA A 72 -11.69 -12.65 -19.97
N ALA A 73 -12.23 -11.78 -20.84
CA ALA A 73 -13.59 -11.90 -21.36
C ALA A 73 -13.82 -13.17 -22.20
N LEU A 74 -12.79 -13.65 -22.89
CA LEU A 74 -12.83 -14.92 -23.63
C LEU A 74 -12.76 -16.14 -22.71
N GLN A 75 -12.20 -16.00 -21.50
CA GLN A 75 -12.05 -17.09 -20.53
C GLN A 75 -13.25 -17.23 -19.59
N GLU A 76 -13.87 -16.14 -19.18
CA GLU A 76 -14.96 -16.14 -18.19
C GLU A 76 -16.37 -16.20 -18.80
N GLY A 77 -16.47 -16.18 -20.14
CA GLY A 77 -17.76 -16.03 -20.83
C GLY A 77 -18.35 -14.63 -20.65
N PRO A 78 -19.56 -14.36 -21.17
CA PRO A 78 -20.11 -13.00 -21.26
C PRO A 78 -20.60 -12.48 -19.90
N VAL A 79 -19.69 -12.21 -18.96
CA VAL A 79 -19.99 -11.38 -17.79
C VAL A 79 -19.83 -9.92 -18.19
N GLN A 80 -20.97 -9.27 -18.38
CA GLN A 80 -21.11 -7.90 -18.81
C GLN A 80 -20.74 -6.93 -17.68
N PHE A 81 -19.48 -6.52 -17.63
CA PHE A 81 -19.11 -5.18 -17.19
C PHE A 81 -18.15 -4.55 -18.20
N GLN A 82 -18.47 -4.72 -19.49
CA GLN A 82 -17.81 -3.98 -20.56
C GLN A 82 -18.48 -2.61 -20.66
N VAL A 83 -18.13 -1.71 -19.73
CA VAL A 83 -18.06 -0.31 -20.18
C VAL A 83 -17.02 -0.36 -21.28
N ALA A 84 -17.42 -0.14 -22.54
CA ALA A 84 -16.50 0.05 -23.64
C ALA A 84 -15.72 1.36 -23.39
N MET A 85 -14.91 1.36 -22.35
CA MET A 85 -14.02 2.44 -22.01
C MET A 85 -12.97 2.42 -23.09
N GLY A 86 -13.02 3.42 -23.98
CA GLY A 86 -11.94 3.64 -24.94
C GLY A 86 -10.60 3.72 -24.21
N ALA A 87 -9.52 3.39 -24.90
CA ALA A 87 -8.17 3.35 -24.35
C ALA A 87 -7.79 4.60 -23.52
N GLY A 88 -8.28 5.79 -23.92
CA GLY A 88 -8.08 7.04 -23.19
C GLY A 88 -8.76 7.07 -21.80
N ILE A 89 -9.94 6.47 -21.66
CA ILE A 89 -10.66 6.40 -20.37
C ILE A 89 -9.96 5.38 -19.45
N LEU A 90 -9.57 4.22 -19.98
CA LEU A 90 -8.84 3.21 -19.20
C LEU A 90 -7.54 3.76 -18.63
N ARG A 91 -6.84 4.63 -19.37
CA ARG A 91 -5.61 5.29 -18.91
C ARG A 91 -5.80 6.18 -17.69
N ILE A 92 -7.01 6.67 -17.45
CA ILE A 92 -7.35 7.52 -16.29
C ILE A 92 -7.98 6.68 -15.18
N VAL A 93 -8.91 5.80 -15.55
CA VAL A 93 -9.67 4.99 -14.59
C VAL A 93 -8.80 3.92 -13.94
N ALA A 94 -7.94 3.24 -14.69
CA ALA A 94 -7.12 2.14 -14.15
C ALA A 94 -6.17 2.62 -13.03
N PRO A 95 -5.45 3.75 -13.15
CA PRO A 95 -4.65 4.29 -12.05
C PRO A 95 -5.46 4.59 -10.80
N ILE A 96 -6.61 5.28 -10.96
CA ILE A 96 -7.48 5.65 -9.84
C ILE A 96 -8.04 4.40 -9.17
N ALA A 97 -8.50 3.43 -9.96
CA ALA A 97 -9.00 2.16 -9.47
C ALA A 97 -7.91 1.37 -8.73
N ALA A 98 -6.67 1.36 -9.24
CA ALA A 98 -5.54 0.74 -8.57
C ALA A 98 -5.20 1.42 -7.24
N MET A 99 -5.21 2.75 -7.18
CA MET A 99 -5.00 3.50 -5.94
C MET A 99 -6.05 3.18 -4.89
N LEU A 100 -7.34 3.31 -5.25
CA LEU A 100 -8.45 3.05 -4.35
C LEU A 100 -8.49 1.58 -3.93
N GLY A 101 -8.27 0.67 -4.89
CA GLY A 101 -8.18 -0.76 -4.66
C GLY A 101 -7.08 -1.11 -3.66
N ALA A 102 -5.88 -0.55 -3.80
CA ALA A 102 -4.78 -0.77 -2.86
C ALA A 102 -5.10 -0.31 -1.44
N ILE A 103 -5.82 0.82 -1.29
CA ILE A 103 -6.28 1.32 0.01
C ILE A 103 -7.25 0.31 0.62
N VAL A 104 -8.34 -0.01 -0.09
CA VAL A 104 -9.37 -0.95 0.39
C VAL A 104 -8.74 -2.28 0.76
N MET A 105 -7.88 -2.81 -0.10
CA MET A 105 -7.25 -4.10 0.12
C MET A 105 -6.30 -4.10 1.32
N SER A 106 -5.63 -2.97 1.60
CA SER A 106 -4.81 -2.84 2.80
C SER A 106 -5.63 -2.93 4.09
N PHE A 107 -6.82 -2.32 4.12
CA PHE A 107 -7.75 -2.45 5.25
C PHE A 107 -8.27 -3.88 5.41
N LEU A 108 -8.59 -4.56 4.30
CA LEU A 108 -9.05 -5.94 4.32
C LEU A 108 -7.98 -6.90 4.83
N VAL A 109 -6.75 -6.81 4.30
CA VAL A 109 -5.62 -7.64 4.73
C VAL A 109 -5.28 -7.38 6.20
N ALA A 110 -5.28 -6.12 6.65
CA ALA A 110 -5.10 -5.79 8.05
C ALA A 110 -6.21 -6.39 8.94
N GLY A 111 -7.45 -6.45 8.43
CA GLY A 111 -8.58 -7.13 9.08
C GLY A 111 -8.32 -8.61 9.26
N VAL A 112 -7.92 -9.28 8.18
CA VAL A 112 -7.56 -10.71 8.22
C VAL A 112 -6.43 -10.95 9.23
N TYR A 113 -5.37 -10.14 9.22
CA TYR A 113 -4.29 -10.25 10.20
C TYR A 113 -4.74 -10.00 11.63
N SER A 114 -5.63 -9.04 11.86
CA SER A 114 -6.15 -8.81 13.21
C SER A 114 -6.94 -10.00 13.75
N ILE A 115 -7.67 -10.72 12.89
CA ILE A 115 -8.39 -11.94 13.28
C ILE A 115 -7.39 -13.08 13.50
N LEU A 116 -6.49 -13.34 12.56
CA LEU A 116 -5.53 -14.43 12.68
C LEU A 116 -4.61 -14.25 13.88
N PHE A 117 -3.94 -13.11 13.98
CA PHE A 117 -2.97 -12.89 15.05
C PHE A 117 -3.63 -12.53 16.38
N GLY A 118 -4.62 -11.64 16.38
CA GLY A 118 -5.29 -11.21 17.60
C GLY A 118 -6.24 -12.25 18.20
N PHE A 119 -7.06 -12.90 17.37
CA PHE A 119 -8.06 -13.86 17.86
C PHE A 119 -7.56 -15.31 17.90
N VAL A 120 -6.88 -15.79 16.85
CA VAL A 120 -6.45 -17.20 16.78
C VAL A 120 -5.15 -17.44 17.55
N LEU A 121 -4.17 -16.55 17.42
CA LEU A 121 -2.86 -16.71 18.07
C LEU A 121 -2.73 -15.98 19.42
N GLY A 122 -3.72 -15.18 19.79
CA GLY A 122 -3.75 -14.45 21.07
C GLY A 122 -2.74 -13.30 21.17
N ASP A 123 -2.30 -12.73 20.04
CA ASP A 123 -1.42 -11.57 20.03
C ASP A 123 -2.14 -10.31 20.55
N SER A 124 -1.39 -9.44 21.21
CA SER A 124 -1.84 -8.15 21.74
C SER A 124 -1.79 -7.01 20.71
N GLY A 125 -1.41 -7.30 19.47
CA GLY A 125 -1.32 -6.33 18.38
C GLY A 125 -2.65 -5.64 18.09
N SER A 126 -2.63 -4.31 18.01
CA SER A 126 -3.79 -3.51 17.62
C SER A 126 -4.02 -3.52 16.11
N TYR A 127 -5.28 -3.38 15.66
CA TYR A 127 -5.62 -3.25 14.24
C TYR A 127 -4.78 -2.17 13.52
N ARG A 128 -4.51 -1.04 14.20
CA ARG A 128 -3.69 0.05 13.66
C ARG A 128 -2.23 -0.36 13.41
N GLN A 129 -1.69 -1.27 14.21
CA GLN A 129 -0.34 -1.81 14.01
C GLN A 129 -0.29 -2.76 12.81
N TYR A 130 -1.29 -3.64 12.65
CA TYR A 130 -1.37 -4.49 11.46
C TYR A 130 -1.56 -3.67 10.17
N LEU A 131 -2.44 -2.66 10.21
CA LEU A 131 -2.62 -1.75 9.08
C LEU A 131 -1.35 -0.96 8.75
N ALA A 132 -0.63 -0.48 9.77
CA ALA A 132 0.65 0.16 9.57
C ALA A 132 1.68 -0.80 8.95
N MET A 133 1.74 -2.06 9.38
CA MET A 133 2.63 -3.05 8.77
C MET A 133 2.29 -3.31 7.31
N VAL A 134 1.02 -3.54 6.99
CA VAL A 134 0.55 -3.75 5.61
C VAL A 134 0.87 -2.54 4.73
N ALA A 135 0.59 -1.33 5.22
CA ALA A 135 0.82 -0.08 4.51
C ALA A 135 2.30 0.23 4.23
N HIS A 136 3.23 -0.30 5.04
CA HIS A 136 4.65 -0.20 4.74
C HIS A 136 5.11 -1.34 3.85
N ALA A 137 4.64 -2.57 4.08
CA ALA A 137 4.98 -3.73 3.27
C ALA A 137 4.60 -3.52 1.79
N SER A 138 3.53 -2.79 1.51
CA SER A 138 3.09 -2.41 0.17
C SER A 138 4.07 -1.53 -0.60
N PHE A 139 5.08 -0.92 0.04
CA PHE A 139 6.14 -0.21 -0.68
C PHE A 139 6.96 -1.12 -1.58
N VAL A 140 7.21 -2.36 -1.15
CA VAL A 140 8.01 -3.33 -1.93
C VAL A 140 7.36 -3.61 -3.28
N PRO A 141 6.10 -4.08 -3.37
CA PRO A 141 5.45 -4.29 -4.66
C PRO A 141 5.19 -2.97 -5.40
N ALA A 142 4.98 -1.83 -4.72
CA ALA A 142 4.80 -0.56 -5.40
C ALA A 142 6.06 -0.09 -6.15
N ILE A 143 7.23 -0.19 -5.52
CA ILE A 143 8.52 0.12 -6.14
C ILE A 143 8.85 -0.90 -7.23
N ALA A 144 8.66 -2.20 -6.95
CA ALA A 144 8.86 -3.25 -7.94
C ALA A 144 7.99 -3.02 -9.18
N GLY A 145 6.71 -2.66 -8.98
CA GLY A 145 5.78 -2.33 -10.06
C GLY A 145 6.32 -1.23 -10.97
N LEU A 146 6.86 -0.14 -10.40
CA LEU A 146 7.48 0.95 -11.17
C LEU A 146 8.73 0.51 -11.94
N LEU A 147 9.52 -0.42 -11.39
CA LEU A 147 10.74 -0.92 -12.04
C LEU A 147 10.44 -1.91 -13.16
N TYR A 148 9.37 -2.71 -13.02
CA TYR A 148 8.97 -3.72 -13.99
C TYR A 148 8.02 -3.20 -15.07
N THR A 149 7.40 -2.04 -14.90
CA THR A 149 6.54 -1.47 -15.93
C THR A 149 7.36 -1.15 -17.18
N PRO A 150 7.04 -1.77 -18.34
CA PRO A 150 7.70 -1.43 -19.59
C PRO A 150 7.33 0.00 -19.98
N LEU A 151 8.34 0.85 -20.17
CA LEU A 151 8.19 2.21 -20.70
C LEU A 151 7.97 2.18 -22.22
#